data_AF-A0A6L3B315-F1
#
_entry.id   AF-A0A6L3B315-F1
#
_cell.length_a   1.000
_cell.length_b   1.000
_cell.length_c   1.000
_cell.angle_alpha   90.00
_cell.angle_beta   90.00
_cell.angle_gamma   90.00
#
_symmetry.space_group_name_H-M   'P 1'
#
loop_
_entity.id
_entity.type
_entity.pdbx_description
1 polymer ?
#
loop_
_entity_poly.entity_id
_entity_poly.type
_entity_poly.pdbx_seq_one_letter_code
_entity_poly.pdbx_strand_id
1 'polypeptide(L)'
;MDGNRESRGRESRGREGRADVSAEAEAFYTESLKVLKESGIPFLLGGTYALSAYTGITRPTKDIDIFCRGGDFPRILAHFQDRGFGTEIEDERWIGKVLHGDLFFDVIFNSAAAINPVNDRWFEEDHRALVCGADVQLIPPTEMVFSKAFVQMRHKYDGPDVAHMILKQHAHIDWKRLLGHMEQYWEVLLMHVLNFRFIYPTERDHIPGWLLQELLDRLNERAKLPVPQTRICRGRLFSREDYRIDVTDWGFADVVGEETKHG
;
A
#
# COMPACT_ATOMS: atom_id res chain seq x y z
N MET A 1 -47.46 13.85 0.57
CA MET A 1 -47.12 13.20 -0.70
C MET A 1 -45.76 12.58 -0.51
N ASP A 2 -45.79 11.34 -0.03
CA ASP A 2 -44.63 10.50 0.19
C ASP A 2 -44.00 10.12 -1.15
N GLY A 3 -42.72 10.41 -1.28
CA GLY A 3 -41.91 10.10 -2.46
C GLY A 3 -40.68 9.32 -2.05
N ASN A 4 -40.88 8.01 -1.93
CA ASN A 4 -39.88 6.98 -1.71
C ASN A 4 -38.60 7.18 -2.56
N ARG A 5 -37.42 7.16 -1.92
CA ARG A 5 -36.15 6.72 -2.53
C ARG A 5 -35.34 5.91 -1.51
N GLU A 6 -35.84 4.70 -1.28
CA GLU A 6 -35.00 3.52 -1.06
C GLU A 6 -33.89 3.46 -2.11
N SER A 7 -32.64 3.73 -1.71
CA SER A 7 -31.47 3.27 -2.47
C SER A 7 -30.18 3.27 -1.61
N ARG A 8 -30.16 2.49 -0.52
CA ARG A 8 -28.90 2.08 0.13
C ARG A 8 -29.00 0.65 0.64
N GLY A 9 -29.13 -0.25 -0.32
CA GLY A 9 -29.09 -1.70 -0.14
C GLY A 9 -28.68 -2.32 -1.45
N ARG A 10 -27.52 -1.94 -2.00
CA ARG A 10 -26.91 -2.71 -3.07
C ARG A 10 -25.93 -3.66 -2.40
N GLU A 11 -26.46 -4.86 -2.16
CA GLU A 11 -25.78 -6.04 -1.65
C GLU A 11 -24.34 -6.11 -2.15
N SER A 12 -23.43 -6.42 -1.22
CA SER A 12 -22.09 -6.92 -1.52
C SER A 12 -22.22 -8.19 -2.35
N ARG A 13 -22.31 -8.06 -3.68
CA ARG A 13 -21.84 -9.14 -4.56
C ARG A 13 -20.41 -9.40 -4.12
N GLY A 14 -20.15 -10.58 -3.56
CA GLY A 14 -18.85 -10.94 -3.01
C GLY A 14 -17.75 -10.56 -4.00
N ARG A 15 -16.89 -9.61 -3.60
CA ARG A 15 -15.74 -9.26 -4.43
C ARG A 15 -14.87 -10.50 -4.53
N GLU A 16 -14.30 -10.77 -5.69
CA GLU A 16 -13.35 -11.86 -5.87
C GLU A 16 -12.01 -11.28 -6.25
N GLY A 17 -10.96 -11.60 -5.48
CA GLY A 17 -9.59 -11.26 -5.84
C GLY A 17 -8.97 -12.44 -6.58
N ARG A 18 -8.38 -12.16 -7.75
CA ARG A 18 -7.75 -13.17 -8.62
C ARG A 18 -6.37 -12.72 -9.06
N ALA A 19 -5.43 -13.65 -9.18
CA ALA A 19 -4.10 -13.42 -9.75
C ALA A 19 -3.74 -14.57 -10.70
N ASP A 20 -2.79 -14.35 -11.59
CA ASP A 20 -2.24 -15.38 -12.48
C ASP A 20 -1.06 -16.07 -11.77
N VAL A 21 -1.30 -17.28 -11.26
CA VAL A 21 -0.35 -18.05 -10.43
C VAL A 21 -0.41 -19.53 -10.81
N SER A 22 0.62 -20.30 -10.48
CA SER A 22 0.58 -21.76 -10.65
C SER A 22 -0.43 -22.40 -9.70
N ALA A 23 -0.94 -23.58 -10.04
CA ALA A 23 -1.84 -24.33 -9.16
C ALA A 23 -1.21 -24.67 -7.80
N GLU A 24 0.11 -24.90 -7.78
CA GLU A 24 0.89 -25.13 -6.55
C GLU A 24 0.91 -23.87 -5.67
N ALA A 25 1.14 -22.70 -6.26
CA ALA A 25 1.09 -21.43 -5.56
C ALA A 25 -0.31 -21.12 -5.03
N GLU A 26 -1.35 -21.34 -5.83
CA GLU A 26 -2.74 -21.16 -5.40
C GLU A 26 -3.12 -22.07 -4.22
N ALA A 27 -2.66 -23.33 -4.23
CA ALA A 27 -2.85 -24.26 -3.12
C ALA A 27 -2.14 -23.77 -1.84
N PHE A 28 -0.88 -23.33 -1.97
CA PHE A 28 -0.12 -22.77 -0.85
C PHE A 28 -0.78 -21.50 -0.26
N TYR A 29 -1.26 -20.58 -1.10
CA TYR A 29 -1.96 -19.38 -0.62
C TYR A 29 -3.30 -19.72 0.03
N THR A 30 -4.03 -20.70 -0.52
CA THR A 30 -5.28 -21.20 0.08
C THR A 30 -5.03 -21.73 1.50
N GLU A 31 -4.01 -22.58 1.66
CA GLU A 31 -3.62 -23.12 2.97
C GLU A 31 -3.16 -22.00 3.92
N SER A 32 -2.32 -21.09 3.44
CA SER A 32 -1.80 -19.97 4.23
C SER A 32 -2.91 -19.07 4.76
N LEU A 33 -3.90 -18.72 3.93
CA LEU A 33 -5.05 -17.92 4.36
C LEU A 33 -5.91 -18.66 5.39
N LYS A 34 -6.04 -19.98 5.28
CA LYS A 34 -6.73 -20.80 6.28
C LYS A 34 -5.98 -20.77 7.62
N VAL A 35 -4.67 -20.99 7.61
CA VAL A 35 -3.82 -20.95 8.82
C VAL A 35 -3.85 -19.57 9.48
N LEU A 36 -3.78 -18.49 8.69
CA LEU A 36 -3.90 -17.12 9.19
C LEU A 36 -5.24 -16.90 9.90
N LYS A 37 -6.36 -17.38 9.34
CA LYS A 37 -7.67 -17.27 9.97
C LYS A 37 -7.77 -18.08 11.26
N GLU A 38 -7.21 -19.28 11.29
CA GLU A 38 -7.16 -20.13 12.49
C GLU A 38 -6.31 -19.53 13.62
N SER A 39 -5.32 -18.70 13.29
CA SER A 39 -4.49 -18.01 14.29
C SER A 39 -5.26 -17.02 15.16
N GLY A 40 -6.37 -16.47 14.65
CA GLY A 40 -7.12 -15.39 15.30
C GLY A 40 -6.35 -14.04 15.38
N ILE A 41 -5.19 -13.93 14.74
CA ILE A 41 -4.41 -12.70 14.70
C ILE A 41 -4.99 -11.78 13.61
N PRO A 42 -5.30 -10.51 13.90
CA PRO A 42 -5.82 -9.59 12.88
C PRO A 42 -4.83 -9.37 11.73
N PHE A 43 -5.30 -9.53 10.50
CA PHE A 43 -4.54 -9.25 9.29
C PHE A 43 -5.44 -8.69 8.19
N LEU A 44 -4.82 -8.06 7.19
CA LEU A 44 -5.45 -7.55 5.99
C LEU A 44 -4.74 -8.13 4.77
N LEU A 45 -5.46 -8.48 3.73
CA LEU A 45 -4.87 -8.88 2.45
C LEU A 45 -4.70 -7.66 1.54
N GLY A 46 -3.50 -7.48 1.01
CA GLY A 46 -3.12 -6.41 0.12
C GLY A 46 -2.76 -6.85 -1.29
N GLY A 47 -1.87 -6.09 -1.92
CA GLY A 47 -1.16 -6.55 -3.10
C GLY A 47 -2.00 -6.71 -4.34
N THR A 48 -1.55 -7.63 -5.20
CA THR A 48 -2.20 -7.95 -6.47
C THR A 48 -3.63 -8.50 -6.27
N TYR A 49 -3.87 -9.31 -5.24
CA TYR A 49 -5.21 -9.87 -4.98
C TYR A 49 -6.21 -8.82 -4.54
N ALA A 50 -5.83 -7.92 -3.61
CA ALA A 50 -6.69 -6.80 -3.22
C ALA A 50 -6.96 -5.86 -4.40
N LEU A 51 -5.92 -5.52 -5.18
CA LEU A 51 -6.07 -4.71 -6.39
C LEU A 51 -7.05 -5.35 -7.37
N SER A 52 -6.93 -6.65 -7.60
CA SER A 52 -7.84 -7.41 -8.47
C SER A 52 -9.27 -7.35 -7.98
N ALA A 53 -9.51 -7.58 -6.68
CA ALA A 53 -10.84 -7.50 -6.08
C ALA A 53 -11.49 -6.10 -6.22
N TYR A 54 -10.69 -5.03 -6.19
CA TYR A 54 -11.16 -3.66 -6.33
C TYR A 54 -11.34 -3.19 -7.78
N THR A 55 -10.53 -3.73 -8.70
CA THR A 55 -10.42 -3.16 -10.07
C THR A 55 -10.85 -4.11 -11.18
N GLY A 56 -10.89 -5.41 -10.90
CA GLY A 56 -11.05 -6.48 -11.88
C GLY A 56 -9.80 -6.80 -12.69
N ILE A 57 -8.65 -6.19 -12.38
CA ILE A 57 -7.39 -6.43 -13.08
C ILE A 57 -6.69 -7.66 -12.50
N THR A 58 -6.58 -8.70 -13.31
CA THR A 58 -5.77 -9.89 -13.01
C THR A 58 -4.40 -9.76 -13.67
N ARG A 59 -3.34 -10.10 -12.93
CA ARG A 59 -1.96 -10.15 -13.44
C ARG A 59 -1.13 -11.18 -12.68
N PRO A 60 0.05 -11.55 -13.19
CA PRO A 60 0.98 -12.39 -12.46
C PRO A 60 1.41 -11.78 -11.13
N THR A 61 1.52 -12.61 -10.10
CA THR A 61 2.08 -12.27 -8.79
C THR A 61 2.94 -13.43 -8.29
N LYS A 62 3.91 -13.15 -7.40
CA LYS A 62 4.80 -14.17 -6.83
C LYS A 62 4.40 -14.59 -5.42
N ASP A 63 3.49 -13.84 -4.81
CA ASP A 63 3.16 -13.86 -3.39
C ASP A 63 1.74 -13.29 -3.14
N ILE A 64 1.29 -13.46 -1.90
CA ILE A 64 0.24 -12.66 -1.29
C ILE A 64 0.86 -11.70 -0.27
N ASP A 65 0.32 -10.49 -0.16
CA ASP A 65 0.79 -9.49 0.80
C ASP A 65 -0.14 -9.45 2.02
N ILE A 66 0.35 -9.87 3.19
CA ILE A 66 -0.39 -9.89 4.45
C ILE A 66 0.03 -8.69 5.29
N PHE A 67 -0.88 -7.76 5.52
CA PHE A 67 -0.64 -6.57 6.32
C PHE A 67 -1.11 -6.79 7.77
N CYS A 68 -0.27 -6.45 8.73
CA CYS A 68 -0.57 -6.59 10.15
C CYS A 68 0.08 -5.47 10.97
N ARG A 69 -0.32 -5.30 12.23
CA ARG A 69 0.36 -4.35 13.13
C ARG A 69 1.80 -4.80 13.37
N GLY A 70 2.70 -3.85 13.65
CA GLY A 70 4.08 -4.17 14.02
C GLY A 70 4.22 -5.10 15.24
N GLY A 71 3.28 -5.06 16.19
CA GLY A 71 3.27 -6.01 17.31
C GLY A 71 2.76 -7.41 16.97
N ASP A 72 2.08 -7.57 15.83
CA ASP A 72 1.44 -8.83 15.44
C ASP A 72 2.32 -9.67 14.50
N PHE A 73 3.23 -9.07 13.72
CA PHE A 73 4.08 -9.82 12.79
C PHE A 73 4.89 -10.96 13.47
N PRO A 74 5.49 -10.79 14.68
CA PRO A 74 6.24 -11.88 15.30
C PRO A 74 5.32 -13.04 15.70
N ARG A 75 4.07 -12.74 16.07
CA ARG A 75 3.06 -13.74 16.42
C ARG A 75 2.61 -14.52 15.19
N ILE A 76 2.47 -13.86 14.04
CA ILE A 76 2.15 -14.51 12.77
C ILE A 76 3.29 -15.45 12.37
N LEU A 77 4.54 -14.98 12.36
CA LEU A 77 5.68 -15.81 12.00
C LEU A 77 5.82 -17.01 12.95
N ALA A 78 5.77 -16.80 14.27
CA ALA A 78 5.83 -17.90 15.24
C ALA A 78 4.72 -18.95 15.02
N HIS A 79 3.50 -18.50 14.72
CA HIS A 79 2.35 -19.39 14.48
C HIS A 79 2.56 -20.32 13.27
N PHE A 80 3.22 -19.82 12.21
CA PHE A 80 3.58 -20.60 11.03
C PHE A 80 4.79 -21.50 11.29
N GLN A 81 5.79 -21.01 12.03
CA GLN A 81 6.94 -21.81 12.44
C GLN A 81 6.53 -23.04 13.26
N ASP A 82 5.58 -22.89 14.19
CA ASP A 82 5.02 -23.99 15.00
C ASP A 82 4.31 -25.07 14.14
N ARG A 83 3.97 -24.74 12.88
CA ARG A 83 3.35 -25.64 11.89
C ARG A 83 4.32 -26.18 10.87
N GLY A 84 5.62 -25.92 11.04
CA GLY A 84 6.68 -26.44 10.18
C GLY A 84 6.96 -25.62 8.92
N PHE A 85 6.39 -24.43 8.79
CA PHE A 85 6.76 -23.51 7.71
C PHE A 85 8.10 -22.82 8.00
N GLY A 86 8.81 -22.45 6.95
CA GLY A 86 9.97 -21.57 7.07
C GLY A 86 9.50 -20.13 7.35
N THR A 87 10.28 -19.39 8.13
CA THR A 87 10.02 -17.97 8.37
C THR A 87 11.30 -17.16 8.33
N GLU A 88 11.23 -15.95 7.79
CA GLU A 88 12.35 -15.03 7.68
C GLU A 88 11.92 -13.63 8.12
N ILE A 89 12.82 -12.87 8.75
CA ILE A 89 12.67 -11.44 8.96
C ILE A 89 13.63 -10.76 7.98
N GLU A 90 13.11 -10.32 6.83
CA GLU A 90 13.94 -9.71 5.79
C GLU A 90 14.39 -8.29 6.19
N ASP A 91 13.49 -7.49 6.80
CA ASP A 91 13.84 -6.19 7.37
C ASP A 91 12.92 -5.92 8.57
N GLU A 92 13.48 -5.93 9.77
CA GLU A 92 12.77 -5.75 11.05
C GLU A 92 11.96 -4.45 11.13
N ARG A 93 12.23 -3.47 10.26
CA ARG A 93 11.47 -2.23 10.21
C ARG A 93 10.13 -2.35 9.49
N TRP A 94 9.95 -3.34 8.59
CA TRP A 94 8.76 -3.36 7.74
C TRP A 94 8.26 -4.71 7.23
N ILE A 95 9.09 -5.75 7.14
CA ILE A 95 8.69 -7.01 6.48
C ILE A 95 9.32 -8.27 7.08
N GLY A 96 8.49 -9.30 7.23
CA GLY A 96 8.89 -10.69 7.37
C GLY A 96 8.26 -11.55 6.28
N LYS A 97 8.61 -12.83 6.23
CA LYS A 97 8.14 -13.79 5.22
C LYS A 97 7.82 -15.13 5.83
N VAL A 98 6.84 -15.81 5.24
CA VAL A 98 6.56 -17.23 5.45
C VAL A 98 6.88 -17.98 4.17
N LEU A 99 7.57 -19.12 4.29
CA LEU A 99 8.18 -19.87 3.19
C LEU A 99 7.66 -21.31 3.16
N HIS A 100 7.45 -21.83 1.95
CA HIS A 100 7.19 -23.24 1.68
C HIS A 100 7.85 -23.65 0.36
N GLY A 101 9.05 -24.25 0.43
CA GLY A 101 9.86 -24.50 -0.76
C GLY A 101 10.28 -23.18 -1.43
N ASP A 102 9.99 -23.05 -2.73
CA ASP A 102 10.24 -21.82 -3.51
C ASP A 102 9.09 -20.79 -3.42
N LEU A 103 8.00 -21.13 -2.72
CA LEU A 103 6.84 -20.26 -2.54
C LEU A 103 6.94 -19.48 -1.23
N PHE A 104 6.41 -18.26 -1.22
CA PHE A 104 6.38 -17.43 -0.03
C PHE A 104 5.19 -16.47 -0.01
N PHE A 105 4.94 -15.89 1.15
CA PHE A 105 4.12 -14.70 1.28
C PHE A 105 4.75 -13.69 2.24
N ASP A 106 4.44 -12.42 2.02
CA ASP A 106 4.99 -11.30 2.77
C ASP A 106 4.11 -10.96 3.97
N VAL A 107 4.72 -10.72 5.12
CA VAL A 107 4.10 -10.19 6.35
C VAL A 107 4.59 -8.77 6.54
N ILE A 108 3.76 -7.82 6.11
CA ILE A 108 4.08 -6.39 6.00
C ILE A 108 3.46 -5.64 7.17
N PHE A 109 4.27 -4.87 7.88
CA PHE A 109 3.81 -4.08 9.04
C PHE A 109 4.23 -2.62 8.99
N ASN A 110 5.00 -2.23 7.97
CA ASN A 110 5.31 -0.86 7.61
C ASN A 110 5.62 -0.78 6.09
N SER A 111 5.90 0.40 5.55
CA SER A 111 6.52 0.51 4.22
C SER A 111 8.04 0.31 4.30
N ALA A 112 8.66 -0.03 3.17
CA ALA A 112 10.12 -0.07 3.04
C ALA A 112 10.81 1.26 3.42
N ALA A 113 10.11 2.39 3.33
CA ALA A 113 10.61 3.69 3.77
C ALA A 113 10.36 3.98 5.26
N ALA A 114 9.71 3.07 6.00
CA ALA A 114 9.31 3.18 7.40
C ALA A 114 8.35 4.34 7.73
N ILE A 115 7.62 4.85 6.73
CA ILE A 115 6.72 6.01 6.84
C ILE A 115 5.24 5.63 6.86
N ASN A 116 4.91 4.34 6.75
CA ASN A 116 3.55 3.86 6.65
C ASN A 116 3.30 2.67 7.59
N PRO A 117 3.38 2.86 8.92
CA PRO A 117 3.12 1.81 9.87
C PRO A 117 1.64 1.41 9.84
N VAL A 118 1.39 0.11 9.78
CA VAL A 118 0.03 -0.43 9.87
C VAL A 118 -0.49 -0.20 11.29
N ASN A 119 -1.55 0.58 11.41
CA ASN A 119 -2.15 0.99 12.67
C ASN A 119 -3.65 0.66 12.72
N ASP A 120 -4.32 0.98 13.83
CA ASP A 120 -5.72 0.62 14.05
C ASP A 120 -6.67 1.15 12.98
N ARG A 121 -6.37 2.31 12.37
CA ARG A 121 -7.22 2.87 11.31
C ARG A 121 -7.35 1.94 10.11
N TRP A 122 -6.32 1.15 9.81
CA TRP A 122 -6.34 0.18 8.71
C TRP A 122 -7.45 -0.87 8.87
N PHE A 123 -7.90 -1.10 10.10
CA PHE A 123 -8.90 -2.12 10.46
C PHE A 123 -10.29 -1.52 10.76
N GLU A 124 -10.47 -0.20 10.65
CA GLU A 124 -11.75 0.48 10.95
C GLU A 124 -12.83 0.22 9.88
N GLU A 125 -12.43 -0.05 8.64
CA GLU A 125 -13.34 -0.29 7.51
C GLU A 125 -13.45 -1.79 7.19
N ASP A 126 -14.65 -2.26 6.85
CA ASP A 126 -14.90 -3.66 6.46
C ASP A 126 -14.99 -3.78 4.92
N HIS A 127 -13.99 -4.45 4.34
CA HIS A 127 -13.86 -4.66 2.90
C HIS A 127 -13.55 -6.12 2.64
N ARG A 128 -14.61 -6.93 2.52
CA ARG A 128 -14.49 -8.38 2.32
C ARG A 128 -14.38 -8.78 0.85
N ALA A 129 -13.58 -9.80 0.60
CA ALA A 129 -13.48 -10.48 -0.69
C ALA A 129 -13.22 -11.97 -0.50
N LEU A 130 -13.63 -12.75 -1.50
CA LEU A 130 -13.26 -14.15 -1.67
C LEU A 130 -11.93 -14.20 -2.43
N VAL A 131 -10.89 -14.76 -1.80
CA VAL A 131 -9.56 -14.95 -2.40
C VAL A 131 -9.09 -16.36 -2.08
N CYS A 132 -8.68 -17.12 -3.10
CA CYS A 132 -8.23 -18.50 -2.93
C CYS A 132 -9.22 -19.34 -2.08
N GLY A 133 -10.53 -19.17 -2.32
CA GLY A 133 -11.60 -19.85 -1.57
C GLY A 133 -11.84 -19.37 -0.13
N ALA A 134 -11.08 -18.39 0.36
CA ALA A 134 -11.22 -17.83 1.71
C ALA A 134 -11.88 -16.44 1.68
N ASP A 135 -12.88 -16.23 2.55
CA ASP A 135 -13.36 -14.87 2.90
C ASP A 135 -12.29 -14.17 3.74
N VAL A 136 -11.74 -13.09 3.19
CA VAL A 136 -10.66 -12.31 3.79
C VAL A 136 -11.02 -10.82 3.83
N GLN A 137 -10.51 -10.14 4.85
CA GLN A 137 -10.53 -8.69 4.92
C GLN A 137 -9.41 -8.13 4.05
N LEU A 138 -9.74 -7.20 3.16
CA LEU A 138 -8.78 -6.47 2.34
C LEU A 138 -8.29 -5.21 3.05
N ILE A 139 -7.12 -4.71 2.64
CA ILE A 139 -6.69 -3.34 2.95
C ILE A 139 -7.73 -2.36 2.37
N PRO A 140 -8.14 -1.32 3.13
CA PRO A 140 -9.08 -0.32 2.62
C PRO A 140 -8.54 0.43 1.39
N PRO A 141 -9.40 0.96 0.50
CA PRO A 141 -8.96 1.68 -0.70
C PRO A 141 -8.00 2.84 -0.43
N THR A 142 -8.20 3.56 0.69
CA THR A 142 -7.33 4.65 1.14
C THR A 142 -5.89 4.18 1.37
N GLU A 143 -5.72 3.09 2.13
CA GLU A 143 -4.41 2.49 2.44
C GLU A 143 -3.80 1.76 1.27
N MET A 144 -4.61 1.19 0.37
CA MET A 144 -4.14 0.63 -0.90
C MET A 144 -3.50 1.71 -1.79
N VAL A 145 -4.07 2.91 -1.84
CA VAL A 145 -3.45 4.04 -2.53
C VAL A 145 -2.15 4.45 -1.82
N PHE A 146 -2.18 4.60 -0.49
CA PHE A 146 -1.02 5.06 0.27
C PHE A 146 0.16 4.07 0.20
N SER A 147 -0.09 2.77 0.35
CA SER A 147 0.95 1.73 0.31
C SER A 147 1.67 1.64 -1.04
N LYS A 148 1.00 2.04 -2.12
CA LYS A 148 1.53 2.01 -3.49
C LYS A 148 2.14 3.33 -3.95
N ALA A 149 1.78 4.45 -3.33
CA ALA A 149 2.18 5.79 -3.78
C ALA A 149 3.71 6.01 -3.81
N PHE A 150 4.45 5.33 -2.94
CA PHE A 150 5.90 5.46 -2.82
C PHE A 150 6.69 4.42 -3.62
N VAL A 151 6.04 3.42 -4.22
CA VAL A 151 6.73 2.40 -5.01
C VAL A 151 7.08 2.98 -6.38
N GLN A 152 8.28 3.57 -6.48
CA GLN A 152 8.82 4.21 -7.70
C GLN A 152 10.29 3.86 -7.90
N MET A 153 10.57 2.58 -8.15
CA MET A 153 11.89 2.06 -8.51
C MET A 153 12.04 1.96 -10.03
N ARG A 154 13.28 1.99 -10.53
CA ARG A 154 13.59 1.82 -11.96
C ARG A 154 12.93 0.59 -12.58
N HIS A 155 12.80 -0.49 -11.83
CA HIS A 155 12.27 -1.78 -12.29
C HIS A 155 10.88 -2.11 -11.74
N LYS A 156 10.32 -1.28 -10.85
CA LYS A 156 8.99 -1.49 -10.24
C LYS A 156 8.35 -0.15 -9.89
N TYR A 157 7.25 0.18 -10.56
CA TYR A 157 6.49 1.40 -10.35
C TYR A 157 4.99 1.09 -10.25
N ASP A 158 4.38 1.44 -9.10
CA ASP A 158 2.96 1.13 -8.83
C ASP A 158 2.01 2.30 -9.14
N GLY A 159 2.47 3.37 -9.81
CA GLY A 159 1.61 4.49 -10.19
C GLY A 159 0.36 4.11 -11.00
N PRO A 160 0.42 3.16 -11.95
CA PRO A 160 -0.79 2.65 -12.61
C PRO A 160 -1.79 2.05 -11.62
N ASP A 161 -1.34 1.34 -10.59
CA ASP A 161 -2.23 0.77 -9.57
C ASP A 161 -2.92 1.87 -8.76
N VAL A 162 -2.18 2.92 -8.39
CA VAL A 162 -2.76 4.10 -7.74
C VAL A 162 -3.84 4.72 -8.62
N ALA A 163 -3.56 4.93 -9.90
CA ALA A 163 -4.52 5.49 -10.84
C ALA A 163 -5.77 4.60 -11.01
N HIS A 164 -5.60 3.27 -11.10
CA HIS A 164 -6.70 2.33 -11.19
C HIS A 164 -7.55 2.28 -9.91
N MET A 165 -6.91 2.36 -8.74
CA MET A 165 -7.61 2.46 -7.46
C MET A 165 -8.43 3.74 -7.38
N ILE A 166 -7.90 4.89 -7.79
CA ILE A 166 -8.68 6.14 -7.86
C ILE A 166 -9.84 5.95 -8.83
N LEU A 167 -9.61 5.46 -10.05
CA LEU A 167 -10.65 5.27 -11.05
C LEU A 167 -11.82 4.43 -10.51
N LYS A 168 -11.51 3.29 -9.89
CA LYS A 168 -12.51 2.29 -9.49
C LYS A 168 -13.07 2.50 -8.09
N GLN A 169 -12.32 3.12 -7.19
CA GLN A 169 -12.64 3.20 -5.77
C GLN A 169 -12.67 4.64 -5.22
N HIS A 170 -12.66 5.70 -6.05
CA HIS A 170 -12.69 7.10 -5.58
C HIS A 170 -13.76 7.41 -4.52
N ALA A 171 -14.94 6.79 -4.63
CA ALA A 171 -16.05 7.00 -3.68
C ALA A 171 -15.81 6.35 -2.31
N HIS A 172 -14.88 5.40 -2.23
CA HIS A 172 -14.47 4.68 -1.02
C HIS A 172 -13.09 5.11 -0.51
N ILE A 173 -12.42 6.04 -1.18
CA ILE A 173 -11.20 6.66 -0.68
C ILE A 173 -11.60 7.79 0.27
N ASP A 174 -11.16 7.70 1.53
CA ASP A 174 -11.17 8.83 2.45
C ASP A 174 -10.00 9.75 2.12
N TRP A 175 -10.30 10.77 1.32
CA TRP A 175 -9.32 11.75 0.84
C TRP A 175 -8.71 12.60 1.96
N LYS A 176 -9.41 12.83 3.07
CA LYS A 176 -8.86 13.57 4.21
C LYS A 176 -7.87 12.72 4.97
N ARG A 177 -8.20 11.44 5.19
CA ARG A 177 -7.30 10.45 5.77
C ARG A 177 -6.07 10.22 4.89
N LEU A 178 -6.24 10.12 3.57
CA LEU A 178 -5.13 10.00 2.63
C LEU A 178 -4.18 11.21 2.71
N LEU A 179 -4.73 12.43 2.68
CA LEU A 179 -3.92 13.63 2.86
C LEU A 179 -3.21 13.64 4.22
N GLY A 180 -3.91 13.25 5.29
CA GLY A 180 -3.32 13.16 6.64
C GLY A 180 -2.15 12.17 6.72
N HIS A 181 -2.24 11.01 6.06
CA HIS A 181 -1.13 10.07 5.94
C HIS A 181 0.05 10.64 5.13
N MET A 182 -0.24 11.43 4.10
CA MET A 182 0.75 12.01 3.21
C MET A 182 1.10 13.45 3.57
N GLU A 183 0.84 13.91 4.79
CA GLU A 183 0.90 15.34 5.14
C GLU A 183 2.29 15.94 4.91
N GLN A 184 3.35 15.22 5.32
CA GLN A 184 4.74 15.61 5.08
C GLN A 184 5.19 15.38 3.62
N TYR A 185 4.45 14.58 2.87
CA TYR A 185 4.78 14.09 1.53
C TYR A 185 3.70 14.43 0.51
N TRP A 186 3.02 15.56 0.72
CA TRP A 186 1.87 15.98 -0.06
C TRP A 186 2.27 16.20 -1.53
N GLU A 187 3.54 16.48 -1.82
CA GLU A 187 4.05 16.57 -3.19
C GLU A 187 3.90 15.25 -3.95
N VAL A 188 4.08 14.11 -3.26
CA VAL A 188 3.89 12.77 -3.85
C VAL A 188 2.41 12.54 -4.16
N LEU A 189 1.51 12.98 -3.28
CA LEU A 189 0.07 12.92 -3.54
C LEU A 189 -0.31 13.79 -4.74
N LEU A 190 0.24 15.01 -4.83
CA LEU A 190 0.03 15.89 -5.97
C LEU A 190 0.53 15.27 -7.28
N MET A 191 1.69 14.59 -7.29
CA MET A 191 2.17 13.85 -8.47
C MET A 191 1.14 12.82 -8.95
N HIS A 192 0.60 11.99 -8.05
CA HIS A 192 -0.41 11.00 -8.41
C HIS A 192 -1.75 11.62 -8.83
N VAL A 193 -2.16 12.72 -8.21
CA VAL A 193 -3.35 13.50 -8.60
C VAL A 193 -3.19 14.04 -10.03
N LEU A 194 -2.05 14.63 -10.36
CA LEU A 194 -1.78 15.13 -11.70
C LEU A 194 -1.68 14.00 -12.72
N ASN A 195 -1.01 12.90 -12.37
CA ASN A 195 -0.90 11.72 -13.22
C ASN A 195 -2.28 11.13 -13.53
N PHE A 196 -3.13 10.94 -12.52
CA PHE A 196 -4.51 10.47 -12.70
C PHE A 196 -5.30 11.37 -13.66
N ARG A 197 -5.24 12.70 -13.46
CA ARG A 197 -5.97 13.65 -14.32
C ARG A 197 -5.46 13.66 -15.76
N PHE A 198 -4.18 13.38 -15.98
CA PHE A 198 -3.62 13.21 -17.32
C PHE A 198 -4.08 11.89 -17.96
N ILE A 199 -4.05 10.79 -17.22
CA ILE A 199 -4.48 9.46 -17.69
C ILE A 199 -5.99 9.43 -17.98
N TYR A 200 -6.79 10.07 -17.14
CA TYR A 200 -8.26 10.04 -17.13
C TYR A 200 -8.85 11.45 -17.15
N PRO A 201 -8.76 12.19 -18.28
CA PRO A 201 -9.23 13.57 -18.35
C PRO A 201 -10.75 13.70 -18.17
N THR A 202 -11.54 12.69 -18.55
CA THR A 202 -13.00 12.66 -18.40
C THR A 202 -13.46 12.33 -16.98
N GLU A 203 -12.61 11.65 -16.19
CA GLU A 203 -12.88 11.23 -14.81
C GLU A 203 -12.16 12.10 -13.79
N ARG A 204 -11.56 13.22 -14.21
CA ARG A 204 -10.76 14.12 -13.36
C ARG A 204 -11.47 14.60 -12.08
N ASP A 205 -12.79 14.59 -12.07
CA ASP A 205 -13.66 14.99 -10.94
C ASP A 205 -13.87 13.86 -9.92
N HIS A 206 -13.33 12.66 -10.16
CA HIS A 206 -13.18 11.61 -9.14
C HIS A 206 -12.25 12.03 -8.01
N ILE A 207 -11.35 12.98 -8.28
CA ILE A 207 -10.53 13.64 -7.25
C ILE A 207 -11.32 14.84 -6.73
N PRO A 208 -11.52 14.98 -5.41
CA PRO A 208 -12.23 16.12 -4.86
C PRO A 208 -11.53 17.45 -5.21
N GLY A 209 -12.31 18.43 -5.68
CA GLY A 209 -11.79 19.75 -6.05
C GLY A 209 -11.05 20.45 -4.91
N TRP A 210 -11.52 20.29 -3.66
CA TRP A 210 -10.86 20.86 -2.48
C TRP A 210 -9.44 20.29 -2.28
N LEU A 211 -9.21 19.02 -2.60
CA LEU A 211 -7.91 18.38 -2.40
C LEU A 211 -6.90 18.91 -3.40
N LEU A 212 -7.28 19.03 -4.68
CA LEU A 212 -6.41 19.63 -5.68
C LEU A 212 -6.07 21.08 -5.32
N GLN A 213 -7.07 21.84 -4.88
CA GLN A 213 -6.86 23.23 -4.45
C GLN A 213 -5.88 23.32 -3.28
N GLU A 214 -6.10 22.52 -2.22
CA GLU A 214 -5.21 22.44 -1.06
C GLU A 214 -3.76 22.12 -1.45
N LEU A 215 -3.55 21.12 -2.32
CA LEU A 215 -2.20 20.72 -2.77
C LEU A 215 -1.52 21.80 -3.62
N LEU A 216 -2.26 22.50 -4.48
CA LEU A 216 -1.73 23.61 -5.27
C LEU A 216 -1.41 24.83 -4.39
N ASP A 217 -2.22 25.10 -3.37
CA ASP A 217 -1.97 26.16 -2.41
C ASP A 217 -0.71 25.87 -1.59
N ARG A 218 -0.51 24.63 -1.13
CA ARG A 218 0.75 24.20 -0.49
C ARG A 218 1.96 24.40 -1.40
N LEU A 219 1.83 24.10 -2.69
CA LEU A 219 2.90 24.33 -3.67
C LEU A 219 3.21 25.83 -3.82
N ASN A 220 2.18 26.66 -3.91
CA ASN A 220 2.33 28.11 -4.00
C ASN A 220 2.98 28.70 -2.74
N GLU A 221 2.58 28.27 -1.55
CA GLU A 221 3.23 28.70 -0.30
C GLU A 221 4.68 28.22 -0.21
N ARG A 222 4.96 26.97 -0.60
CA ARG A 222 6.32 26.42 -0.62
C ARG A 222 7.24 27.21 -1.54
N ALA A 223 6.74 27.68 -2.68
CA ALA A 223 7.52 28.47 -3.63
C ALA A 223 7.95 29.85 -3.10
N LYS A 224 7.28 30.37 -2.04
CA LYS A 224 7.64 31.63 -1.38
C LYS A 224 8.74 31.45 -0.32
N LEU A 225 8.97 30.21 0.13
CA LEU A 225 9.93 29.92 1.19
C LEU A 225 11.37 29.86 0.64
N PRO A 226 12.37 30.17 1.47
CA PRO A 226 13.77 29.94 1.10
C PRO A 226 14.04 28.44 0.89
N VAL A 227 15.07 28.15 0.11
CA VAL A 227 15.56 26.77 -0.06
C VAL A 227 16.06 26.21 1.29
N PRO A 228 15.83 24.92 1.58
CA PRO A 228 16.35 24.29 2.81
C PRO A 228 17.88 24.38 2.91
N GLN A 229 18.39 24.57 4.14
CA GLN A 229 19.83 24.63 4.40
C GLN A 229 20.49 23.25 4.35
N THR A 230 19.80 22.22 4.86
CA THR A 230 20.27 20.83 4.78
C THR A 230 20.09 20.33 3.36
N ARG A 231 21.20 19.89 2.77
CA ARG A 231 21.21 19.28 1.44
C ARG A 231 20.73 17.83 1.53
N ILE A 232 19.42 17.61 1.49
CA ILE A 232 18.80 16.29 1.66
C ILE A 232 18.33 15.68 0.33
N CYS A 233 18.46 14.36 0.17
CA CYS A 233 17.83 13.62 -0.93
C CYS A 233 16.63 12.80 -0.41
N ARG A 234 15.41 13.24 -0.73
CA ARG A 234 14.18 12.48 -0.41
C ARG A 234 13.94 11.28 -1.34
N GLY A 235 14.73 11.11 -2.40
CA GLY A 235 14.57 10.03 -3.39
C GLY A 235 14.69 8.63 -2.79
N ARG A 236 15.45 8.47 -1.70
CA ARG A 236 15.55 7.19 -0.97
C ARG A 236 14.23 6.72 -0.34
N LEU A 237 13.23 7.60 -0.20
CA LEU A 237 11.86 7.20 0.16
C LEU A 237 11.14 6.46 -0.98
N PHE A 238 11.55 6.65 -2.24
CA PHE A 238 11.03 5.91 -3.39
C PHE A 238 11.84 4.65 -3.68
N SER A 239 13.16 4.78 -3.69
CA SER A 239 14.08 3.69 -4.00
C SER A 239 15.40 3.89 -3.29
N ARG A 240 15.71 2.99 -2.35
CA ARG A 240 16.98 3.03 -1.60
C ARG A 240 18.19 2.81 -2.50
N GLU A 241 18.03 2.07 -3.59
CA GLU A 241 19.10 1.70 -4.52
C GLU A 241 19.28 2.75 -5.63
N ASP A 242 18.19 3.17 -6.29
CA ASP A 242 18.30 4.11 -7.42
C ASP A 242 18.85 5.48 -6.99
N TYR A 243 18.62 5.87 -5.74
CA TYR A 243 19.10 7.13 -5.14
C TYR A 243 20.27 6.94 -4.16
N ARG A 244 20.97 5.80 -4.22
CA ARG A 244 22.14 5.54 -3.37
C ARG A 244 23.27 6.54 -3.66
N ILE A 245 23.50 6.84 -4.94
CA ILE A 245 24.56 7.75 -5.41
C ILE A 245 24.40 9.16 -4.84
N ASP A 246 23.15 9.61 -4.64
CA ASP A 246 22.85 10.92 -4.06
C ASP A 246 23.49 11.08 -2.68
N VAL A 247 23.43 10.03 -1.86
CA VAL A 247 23.96 10.04 -0.50
C VAL A 247 25.44 9.69 -0.47
N THR A 248 25.88 8.68 -1.24
CA THR A 248 27.28 8.20 -1.15
C THR A 248 28.27 9.10 -1.87
N ASP A 249 27.89 9.66 -3.01
CA ASP A 249 28.85 10.31 -3.93
C ASP A 249 28.52 11.79 -4.14
N TRP A 250 27.24 12.16 -4.15
CA TRP A 250 26.83 13.55 -4.41
C TRP A 250 26.69 14.39 -3.15
N GLY A 251 26.85 13.81 -1.96
CA GLY A 251 26.90 14.52 -0.68
C GLY A 251 25.55 15.08 -0.22
N PHE A 252 24.46 14.40 -0.54
CA PHE A 252 23.16 14.66 0.09
C PHE A 252 23.03 13.88 1.39
N ALA A 253 22.44 14.48 2.42
CA ALA A 253 22.04 13.79 3.64
C ALA A 253 20.94 12.76 3.35
N ASP A 254 21.00 11.63 4.07
CA ASP A 254 19.99 10.59 4.04
C ASP A 254 18.76 11.01 4.86
N VAL A 255 17.61 10.42 4.53
CA VAL A 255 16.34 10.61 5.24
C VAL A 255 16.25 9.69 6.47
N VAL A 256 17.08 8.63 6.56
CA VAL A 256 16.96 7.55 7.57
C VAL A 256 18.19 7.37 8.49
N GLY A 257 19.16 8.30 8.52
CA GLY A 257 20.30 8.21 9.44
C GLY A 257 21.36 9.30 9.22
N GLU A 258 22.06 9.67 10.30
CA GLU A 258 23.06 10.76 10.36
C GLU A 258 24.27 10.56 9.44
N GLU A 259 24.81 11.70 9.01
CA GLU A 259 26.09 11.89 8.31
C GLU A 259 27.18 10.93 8.82
N THR A 260 27.69 10.06 7.95
CA THR A 260 29.08 9.62 8.11
C THR A 260 29.97 10.85 7.89
N LYS A 261 30.33 11.51 9.00
CA LYS A 261 31.43 12.47 9.04
C LYS A 261 32.65 11.78 8.45
N HIS A 262 32.99 12.15 7.21
CA HIS A 262 34.27 11.82 6.64
C HIS A 262 35.30 12.68 7.35
N GLY A 263 36.11 12.03 8.19
CA GLY A 263 37.41 12.56 8.64
C GLY A 263 38.46 12.35 7.56
#